data_AF-A0A7V2RSA2-F1
#
_entry.id   AF-A0A7V2RSA2-F1
#
_cell.length_a   1.000
_cell.length_b   1.000
_cell.length_c   1.000
_cell.angle_alpha   90.00
_cell.angle_beta   90.00
_cell.angle_gamma   90.00
#
_symmetry.space_group_name_H-M   'P 1'
#
loop_
_entity.id
_entity.type
_entity.pdbx_description
1 polymer ?
#
loop_
_entity_poly.entity_id
_entity_poly.type
_entity_poly.pdbx_seq_one_letter_code
_entity_poly.pdbx_strand_id
1 'polypeptide(L)'
;MNAEQKISIADWTEQLLSRGRWAFSLKEVKSVFSNHSDAAIKLSLNRLTKKGKIISVYRGYYLVVPPQYKTWGIIPAVQFIDGLMTHLNRDYYVGLLNAAALHGSAHQAPQVFQVFTVFPFMNPIRKKGIKVIFINKNKLPPSDLLEKRKTVTGYVKVSKPALTAIDLIQFQRRIGGMNRAATVIEELAEEIKPEEFDENLIGYVPMTALQRLGFLLELLGFEELADALYEKCLLSGKRLFKIPLKPGKKSNGSDANNRWNILQNITIETDL
;
A
#
# COMPACT_ATOMS: atom_id res chain seq x y z
N MET A 1 -8.68 -21.91 47.30
CA MET A 1 -8.03 -22.57 46.14
C MET A 1 -8.89 -22.29 44.91
N ASN A 2 -8.54 -21.27 44.13
CA ASN A 2 -9.27 -21.01 42.88
C ASN A 2 -8.73 -21.96 41.82
N ALA A 3 -9.61 -22.80 41.29
CA ALA A 3 -9.33 -23.60 40.10
C ALA A 3 -9.11 -22.62 38.94
N GLU A 4 -7.85 -22.39 38.56
CA GLU A 4 -7.51 -21.78 37.28
C GLU A 4 -8.13 -22.65 36.18
N GLN A 5 -9.26 -22.20 35.63
CA GLN A 5 -9.81 -22.78 34.42
C GLN A 5 -8.72 -22.69 33.34
N LYS A 6 -8.15 -23.83 32.97
CA LYS A 6 -7.28 -23.95 31.80
C LYS A 6 -8.12 -23.57 30.57
N ILE A 7 -8.07 -22.29 30.19
CA ILE A 7 -8.68 -21.77 28.98
C ILE A 7 -8.22 -22.60 27.78
N SER A 8 -9.11 -22.94 26.85
CA SER A 8 -8.68 -23.62 25.63
C SER A 8 -8.12 -22.63 24.61
N ILE A 9 -7.33 -23.10 23.64
CA ILE A 9 -6.87 -22.25 22.52
C ILE A 9 -8.07 -21.64 21.76
N ALA A 10 -9.19 -22.35 21.69
CA ALA A 10 -10.40 -21.83 21.04
C ALA A 10 -10.99 -20.65 21.82
N ASP A 11 -11.19 -20.80 23.13
CA ASP A 11 -11.75 -19.74 23.98
C ASP A 11 -10.81 -18.54 24.04
N TRP A 12 -9.49 -18.78 24.05
CA TRP A 12 -8.49 -17.72 23.98
C TRP A 12 -8.58 -16.93 22.67
N THR A 13 -8.79 -17.57 21.51
CA THR A 13 -9.00 -16.83 20.25
C THR A 13 -10.28 -16.00 20.25
N GLU A 14 -11.33 -16.44 20.94
CA GLU A 14 -12.58 -15.67 21.09
C GLU A 14 -12.38 -14.50 22.07
N GLN A 15 -11.59 -14.68 23.14
CA GLN A 15 -11.18 -13.59 24.01
C GLN A 15 -10.34 -12.54 23.27
N LEU A 16 -9.43 -12.94 22.39
CA LEU A 16 -8.68 -11.99 21.55
C LEU A 16 -9.63 -11.11 20.72
N LEU A 17 -10.62 -11.74 20.05
CA LEU A 17 -11.62 -11.00 19.28
C LEU A 17 -12.42 -10.02 20.16
N SER A 18 -12.84 -10.44 21.35
CA SER A 18 -13.59 -9.58 22.29
C SER A 18 -12.81 -8.33 22.72
N ARG A 19 -11.48 -8.39 22.65
CA ARG A 19 -10.56 -7.27 22.94
C ARG A 19 -10.13 -6.51 21.68
N GLY A 20 -10.78 -6.75 20.54
CA GLY A 20 -10.44 -6.12 19.27
C GLY A 20 -9.16 -6.64 18.60
N ARG A 21 -8.56 -7.72 19.11
CA ARG A 21 -7.34 -8.31 18.53
C ARG A 21 -7.69 -9.41 17.53
N TRP A 22 -7.50 -9.12 16.25
CA TRP A 22 -7.92 -10.01 15.15
C TRP A 22 -6.77 -10.82 14.55
N ALA A 23 -5.61 -10.83 15.21
CA ALA A 23 -4.46 -11.61 14.77
C ALA A 23 -3.57 -11.97 15.96
N PHE A 24 -2.81 -13.06 15.80
CA PHE A 24 -1.81 -13.52 16.75
C PHE A 24 -0.67 -14.24 16.03
N SER A 25 0.48 -14.35 16.71
CA SER A 25 1.61 -15.13 16.22
C SER A 25 1.66 -16.53 16.83
N LEU A 26 2.29 -17.47 16.14
CA LEU A 26 2.57 -18.79 16.69
C LEU A 26 3.43 -18.71 17.95
N LYS A 27 4.36 -17.75 18.01
CA LYS A 27 5.19 -17.48 19.19
C LYS A 27 4.33 -17.08 20.39
N GLU A 28 3.34 -16.21 20.15
CA GLU A 28 2.40 -15.78 21.20
C GLU A 28 1.57 -16.95 21.73
N VAL A 29 0.99 -17.78 20.87
CA VAL A 29 0.24 -18.97 21.32
C VAL A 29 1.13 -19.91 22.12
N LYS A 30 2.35 -20.19 21.66
CA LYS A 30 3.30 -21.04 22.40
C LYS A 30 3.67 -20.45 23.76
N SER A 31 3.77 -19.12 23.86
CA SER A 31 4.04 -18.44 25.12
C SER A 31 2.87 -18.54 26.10
N VAL A 32 1.64 -18.34 25.62
CA VAL A 32 0.43 -18.42 26.47
C VAL A 32 0.14 -19.86 26.90
N PHE A 33 0.38 -20.82 26.00
CA PHE A 33 0.13 -22.24 26.22
C PHE A 33 1.45 -23.03 26.40
N SER A 34 2.37 -22.49 27.21
CA SER A 34 3.71 -23.07 27.44
C SER A 34 3.69 -24.51 27.96
N ASN A 35 2.63 -24.88 28.68
CA ASN A 35 2.42 -26.24 29.20
C ASN A 35 1.94 -27.25 28.14
N HIS A 36 1.64 -26.81 26.90
CA HIS A 36 1.21 -27.69 25.82
C HIS A 36 2.38 -28.05 24.92
N SER A 37 2.39 -29.29 24.42
CA SER A 37 3.36 -29.68 23.39
C SER A 37 3.08 -28.97 22.05
N ASP A 38 4.13 -28.78 21.26
CA ASP A 38 4.03 -28.20 19.92
C ASP A 38 3.02 -28.95 19.02
N ALA A 39 2.95 -30.27 19.15
CA ALA A 39 1.99 -31.11 18.44
C ALA A 39 0.54 -30.82 18.85
N ALA A 40 0.29 -30.65 20.15
CA ALA A 40 -1.04 -30.33 20.68
C ALA A 40 -1.52 -28.94 20.23
N ILE A 41 -0.62 -27.94 20.23
CA ILE A 41 -0.91 -26.60 19.71
C ILE A 41 -1.25 -26.67 18.22
N LYS A 42 -0.42 -27.37 17.42
CA LYS A 42 -0.63 -27.51 15.98
C LYS A 42 -1.95 -28.20 15.65
N LEU A 43 -2.30 -29.27 16.38
CA LEU A 43 -3.57 -29.97 16.23
C LEU A 43 -4.76 -29.03 16.52
N SER A 44 -4.67 -28.23 17.57
CA SER A 44 -5.70 -27.26 17.94
C SER A 44 -5.88 -26.15 16.90
N LEU A 45 -4.78 -25.57 16.41
CA LEU A 45 -4.80 -24.56 15.34
C LEU A 45 -5.36 -25.14 14.03
N ASN A 46 -5.02 -26.37 13.68
CA ASN A 46 -5.58 -27.07 12.51
C ASN A 46 -7.09 -27.25 12.65
N ARG A 47 -7.58 -27.64 13.84
CA ARG A 47 -9.02 -27.78 14.11
C ARG A 47 -9.75 -26.45 13.96
N LEU A 48 -9.19 -25.35 14.49
CA LEU A 48 -9.77 -24.01 14.33
C LEU A 48 -9.76 -23.52 12.89
N THR A 49 -8.70 -23.82 12.15
CA THR A 49 -8.58 -23.50 10.70
C THR A 49 -9.65 -24.24 9.91
N LYS A 50 -9.86 -25.54 10.16
CA LYS A 50 -10.92 -26.34 9.52
C LYS A 50 -12.33 -25.79 9.83
N LYS A 51 -12.53 -25.25 11.04
CA LYS A 51 -13.77 -24.57 11.44
C LYS A 51 -13.92 -23.16 10.87
N GLY A 52 -12.92 -22.63 10.15
CA GLY A 52 -12.92 -21.27 9.60
C GLY A 52 -12.84 -20.17 10.65
N LYS A 53 -12.47 -20.50 11.91
CA LYS A 53 -12.33 -19.53 13.01
C LYS A 53 -11.02 -18.76 12.95
N ILE A 54 -9.98 -19.36 12.37
CA ILE A 54 -8.69 -18.72 12.11
C ILE A 54 -8.20 -19.04 10.71
N ILE A 55 -7.25 -18.26 10.21
CA ILE A 55 -6.56 -18.52 8.95
C ILE A 55 -5.09 -18.10 9.04
N SER A 56 -4.18 -18.96 8.58
CA SER A 56 -2.77 -18.58 8.40
C SER A 56 -2.58 -17.85 7.08
N VAL A 57 -2.22 -16.57 7.16
CA VAL A 57 -1.92 -15.73 5.98
C VAL A 57 -0.43 -15.64 5.68
N TYR A 58 0.41 -15.86 6.69
CA TYR A 58 1.86 -15.95 6.56
C TYR A 58 2.40 -16.98 7.55
N ARG A 59 3.62 -17.50 7.31
CA ARG A 59 4.22 -18.52 8.18
C ARG A 59 4.29 -18.01 9.63
N GLY A 60 3.61 -18.69 10.54
CA GLY A 60 3.60 -18.33 11.95
C GLY A 60 2.70 -17.15 12.32
N TYR A 61 1.91 -16.62 11.38
CA TYR A 61 0.97 -15.53 11.61
C TYR A 61 -0.45 -15.93 11.24
N TYR A 62 -1.37 -15.78 12.19
CA TYR A 62 -2.75 -16.20 12.08
C TYR A 62 -3.69 -15.01 12.27
N LEU A 63 -4.70 -14.93 11.43
CA LEU A 63 -5.84 -14.04 11.62
C LEU A 63 -6.95 -14.81 12.31
N VAL A 64 -7.60 -14.17 13.27
CA VAL A 64 -8.87 -14.63 13.82
C VAL A 64 -9.98 -14.07 12.95
N VAL A 65 -10.92 -14.90 12.52
CA VAL A 65 -12.01 -14.52 11.60
C VAL A 65 -13.22 -14.12 12.44
N PRO A 66 -13.58 -12.82 12.51
CA PRO A 66 -14.78 -12.38 13.21
C PRO A 66 -16.06 -12.90 12.54
N PRO A 67 -17.20 -12.97 13.26
CA PRO A 67 -18.46 -13.44 12.70
C PRO A 67 -18.88 -12.73 11.42
N GLN A 68 -18.68 -11.42 11.32
CA GLN A 68 -19.02 -10.62 10.13
C GLN A 68 -18.18 -10.96 8.89
N TYR A 69 -17.03 -11.65 9.05
CA TYR A 69 -16.21 -12.13 7.95
C TYR A 69 -16.30 -13.64 7.74
N LYS A 70 -17.25 -14.33 8.40
CA LYS A 70 -17.38 -15.80 8.36
C LYS A 70 -17.57 -16.34 6.95
N THR A 71 -18.36 -15.66 6.11
CA THR A 71 -18.63 -16.08 4.73
C THR A 71 -17.39 -15.98 3.85
N TRP A 72 -16.61 -14.90 3.95
CA TRP A 72 -15.34 -14.74 3.23
C TRP A 72 -14.23 -15.62 3.82
N GLY A 73 -14.28 -15.90 5.12
CA GLY A 73 -13.29 -16.70 5.83
C GLY A 73 -11.94 -15.99 6.03
N ILE A 74 -11.89 -14.68 5.82
CA ILE A 74 -10.70 -13.83 5.97
C ILE A 74 -11.13 -12.35 6.13
N ILE A 75 -10.35 -11.57 6.87
CA ILE A 75 -10.53 -10.12 7.00
C ILE A 75 -9.76 -9.37 5.88
N PRO A 76 -10.24 -8.19 5.42
CA PRO A 76 -9.57 -7.37 4.41
C PRO A 76 -8.08 -7.09 4.70
N ALA A 77 -7.27 -7.00 3.64
CA ALA A 77 -5.82 -6.78 3.77
C ALA A 77 -5.45 -5.53 4.56
N VAL A 78 -6.19 -4.44 4.36
CA VAL A 78 -6.02 -3.19 5.10
C VAL A 78 -6.14 -3.36 6.63
N GLN A 79 -6.83 -4.40 7.11
CA GLN A 79 -7.05 -4.66 8.52
C GLN A 79 -5.99 -5.57 9.15
N PHE A 80 -5.10 -6.20 8.38
CA PHE A 80 -4.07 -7.07 8.96
C PHE A 80 -2.65 -6.74 8.51
N ILE A 81 -2.48 -5.92 7.48
CA ILE A 81 -1.14 -5.66 6.92
C ILE A 81 -0.21 -5.04 7.95
N ASP A 82 -0.69 -4.11 8.78
CA ASP A 82 0.13 -3.45 9.80
C ASP A 82 0.66 -4.46 10.81
N GLY A 83 -0.24 -5.24 11.42
CA GLY A 83 0.14 -6.27 12.39
C GLY A 83 1.04 -7.36 11.79
N LEU A 84 0.86 -7.71 10.51
CA LEU A 84 1.74 -8.65 9.81
C LEU A 84 3.14 -8.06 9.64
N MET A 85 3.25 -6.82 9.16
CA MET A 85 4.54 -6.18 8.91
C MET A 85 5.30 -5.90 10.22
N THR A 86 4.59 -5.54 11.30
CA THR A 86 5.16 -5.49 12.66
C THR A 86 5.65 -6.86 13.11
N HIS A 87 4.87 -7.93 12.91
CA HIS A 87 5.30 -9.30 13.27
C HIS A 87 6.56 -9.73 12.53
N LEU A 88 6.71 -9.32 11.26
CA LEU A 88 7.88 -9.60 10.44
C LEU A 88 9.04 -8.65 10.70
N ASN A 89 8.87 -7.64 11.56
CA ASN A 89 9.80 -6.54 11.80
C ASN A 89 10.25 -5.87 10.50
N ARG A 90 9.28 -5.47 9.68
CA ARG A 90 9.51 -4.86 8.37
C ARG A 90 8.76 -3.56 8.22
N ASP A 91 9.47 -2.54 7.78
CA ASP A 91 8.84 -1.29 7.38
C ASP A 91 8.10 -1.45 6.07
N TYR A 92 6.99 -0.72 5.96
CA TYR A 92 6.12 -0.76 4.81
C TYR A 92 5.30 0.52 4.69
N TYR A 93 4.70 0.70 3.52
CA TYR A 93 3.53 1.54 3.35
C TYR A 93 2.62 0.98 2.25
N VAL A 94 1.34 1.30 2.31
CA VAL A 94 0.37 1.04 1.23
C VAL A 94 0.49 2.14 0.20
N GLY A 95 0.63 1.77 -1.07
CA GLY A 95 0.82 2.71 -2.18
C GLY A 95 -0.04 2.36 -3.40
N LEU A 96 0.18 3.07 -4.50
CA LEU A 96 -0.51 2.85 -5.78
C LEU A 96 -2.04 2.94 -5.65
N LEU A 97 -2.77 2.07 -6.35
CA LEU A 97 -4.24 2.12 -6.43
C LEU A 97 -4.90 1.98 -5.05
N ASN A 98 -4.28 1.25 -4.12
CA ASN A 98 -4.81 1.11 -2.77
C ASN A 98 -4.65 2.36 -1.93
N ALA A 99 -3.56 3.11 -2.09
CA ALA A 99 -3.41 4.40 -1.43
C ALA A 99 -4.40 5.41 -2.01
N ALA A 100 -4.49 5.50 -3.34
CA ALA A 100 -5.43 6.39 -4.01
C ALA A 100 -6.88 6.11 -3.54
N ALA A 101 -7.30 4.85 -3.50
CA ALA A 101 -8.61 4.45 -2.96
C ALA A 101 -8.82 4.84 -1.48
N LEU A 102 -7.77 4.82 -0.66
CA LEU A 102 -7.85 5.22 0.75
C LEU A 102 -7.93 6.75 0.93
N HIS A 103 -7.55 7.53 -0.08
CA HIS A 103 -7.77 8.97 -0.16
C HIS A 103 -9.16 9.33 -0.71
N GLY A 104 -9.92 8.36 -1.23
CA GLY A 104 -11.22 8.61 -1.88
C GLY A 104 -11.14 8.61 -3.41
N SER A 105 -9.93 8.59 -3.95
CA SER A 105 -9.66 8.73 -5.39
C SER A 105 -9.35 7.38 -6.02
N ALA A 106 -10.40 6.60 -6.28
CA ALA A 106 -10.27 5.38 -7.05
C ALA A 106 -11.47 5.16 -7.97
N HIS A 107 -11.24 5.45 -9.25
CA HIS A 107 -12.11 5.11 -10.37
C HIS A 107 -12.67 3.68 -10.30
N GLN A 108 -11.85 2.73 -9.82
CA GLN A 108 -12.27 1.34 -9.60
C GLN A 108 -11.66 0.77 -8.33
N ALA A 109 -12.44 -0.06 -7.62
CA ALA A 109 -11.96 -0.80 -6.46
C ALA A 109 -10.73 -1.67 -6.82
N PRO A 110 -9.58 -1.49 -6.13
CA PRO A 110 -8.38 -2.25 -6.43
C PRO A 110 -8.57 -3.75 -6.17
N GLN A 111 -8.34 -4.57 -7.19
CA GLN A 111 -8.44 -6.03 -7.10
C GLN A 111 -7.27 -6.70 -6.35
N VAL A 112 -6.20 -5.94 -6.11
CA VAL A 112 -4.98 -6.39 -5.45
C VAL A 112 -4.61 -5.36 -4.40
N PHE A 113 -4.14 -5.80 -3.24
CA PHE A 113 -3.59 -4.93 -2.21
C PHE A 113 -2.09 -4.75 -2.40
N GLN A 114 -1.64 -3.52 -2.66
CA GLN A 114 -0.28 -3.19 -3.08
C GLN A 114 0.48 -2.56 -1.91
N VAL A 115 1.57 -3.21 -1.51
CA VAL A 115 2.37 -2.82 -0.34
C VAL A 115 3.82 -2.63 -0.77
N PHE A 116 4.38 -1.46 -0.49
CA PHE A 116 5.81 -1.23 -0.61
C PHE A 116 6.53 -1.67 0.65
N THR A 117 7.69 -2.30 0.50
CA THR A 117 8.58 -2.75 1.58
C THR A 117 10.03 -2.69 1.11
N VAL A 118 10.98 -2.90 2.00
CA VAL A 118 12.39 -3.14 1.65
C VAL A 118 12.70 -4.61 1.40
N PHE A 119 13.85 -4.85 0.77
CA PHE A 119 14.46 -6.18 0.65
C PHE A 119 14.74 -6.82 2.02
N PRO A 120 14.79 -8.16 2.12
CA PRO A 120 14.69 -9.14 1.03
C PRO A 120 13.25 -9.37 0.53
N PHE A 121 13.10 -9.95 -0.66
CA PHE A 121 11.80 -10.17 -1.30
C PHE A 121 10.80 -10.92 -0.41
N MET A 122 9.52 -10.53 -0.51
CA MET A 122 8.40 -11.24 0.10
C MET A 122 7.51 -11.86 -0.97
N ASN A 123 7.09 -13.10 -0.73
CA ASN A 123 6.12 -13.78 -1.60
C ASN A 123 4.74 -13.12 -1.48
N PRO A 124 4.01 -12.96 -2.58
CA PRO A 124 2.63 -12.49 -2.54
C PRO A 124 1.75 -13.38 -1.67
N ILE A 125 0.81 -12.78 -0.93
CA ILE A 125 -0.22 -13.52 -0.20
C ILE A 125 -1.40 -13.74 -1.13
N ARG A 126 -1.86 -15.00 -1.23
CA ARG A 126 -3.06 -15.38 -1.97
C ARG A 126 -3.89 -16.32 -1.11
N LYS A 127 -4.94 -15.80 -0.47
CA LYS A 127 -5.79 -16.54 0.46
C LYS A 127 -7.23 -16.06 0.34
N LYS A 128 -8.17 -16.98 0.12
CA LYS A 128 -9.63 -16.70 0.18
C LYS A 128 -10.03 -15.46 -0.63
N GLY A 129 -9.56 -15.35 -1.87
CA GLY A 129 -9.83 -14.21 -2.76
C GLY A 129 -8.97 -12.97 -2.51
N ILE A 130 -8.38 -12.81 -1.32
CA ILE A 130 -7.43 -11.71 -1.05
C ILE A 130 -6.09 -12.00 -1.73
N LYS A 131 -5.59 -10.98 -2.43
CA LYS A 131 -4.27 -10.94 -3.02
C LYS A 131 -3.50 -9.73 -2.51
N VAL A 132 -2.41 -9.95 -1.79
CA VAL A 132 -1.44 -8.90 -1.40
C VAL A 132 -0.18 -9.08 -2.22
N ILE A 133 0.29 -8.02 -2.87
CA ILE A 133 1.58 -7.99 -3.55
C ILE A 133 2.54 -7.06 -2.83
N PHE A 134 3.79 -7.50 -2.71
CA PHE A 134 4.86 -6.72 -2.10
C PHE A 134 5.78 -6.18 -3.20
N ILE A 135 5.98 -4.87 -3.21
CA ILE A 135 6.84 -4.16 -4.15
C ILE A 135 8.07 -3.68 -3.38
N ASN A 136 9.24 -4.20 -3.73
CA ASN A 136 10.45 -3.87 -2.99
C ASN A 136 11.07 -2.56 -3.50
N LYS A 137 11.48 -1.70 -2.57
CA LYS A 137 12.34 -0.54 -2.79
C LYS A 137 13.66 -0.73 -2.03
N ASN A 138 14.74 -0.10 -2.50
CA ASN A 138 16.00 -0.09 -1.76
C ASN A 138 15.88 0.69 -0.44
N LYS A 139 15.11 1.77 -0.46
CA LYS A 139 14.83 2.63 0.70
C LYS A 139 13.38 3.12 0.64
N LEU A 140 12.70 3.08 1.77
CA LEU A 140 11.36 3.65 1.93
C LEU A 140 11.43 5.17 2.10
N PRO A 141 10.34 5.89 1.80
CA PRO A 141 10.29 7.33 2.02
C PRO A 141 10.50 7.69 3.50
N PRO A 142 10.94 8.92 3.79
CA PRO A 142 10.81 9.51 5.13
C PRO A 142 9.37 9.41 5.65
N SER A 143 9.20 9.34 6.98
CA SER A 143 7.89 9.23 7.62
C SER A 143 6.94 10.37 7.27
N ASP A 144 7.47 11.56 6.96
CA ASP A 144 6.69 12.76 6.70
C ASP A 144 5.95 12.70 5.35
N LEU A 145 6.36 11.79 4.46
CA LEU A 145 5.67 11.50 3.20
C LEU A 145 4.60 10.41 3.35
N LEU A 146 4.45 9.87 4.56
CA LEU A 146 3.47 8.86 4.91
C LEU A 146 2.46 9.43 5.91
N GLU A 147 1.29 8.82 5.93
CA GLU A 147 0.26 9.12 6.93
C GLU A 147 -0.36 7.84 7.49
N LYS A 148 -0.97 7.97 8.66
CA LYS A 148 -1.71 6.89 9.31
C LYS A 148 -3.19 7.02 8.98
N ARG A 149 -3.72 6.07 8.21
CA ARG A 149 -5.17 5.96 7.97
C ARG A 149 -5.78 5.01 8.99
N LYS A 150 -6.91 5.42 9.60
CA LYS A 150 -7.63 4.61 10.59
C LYS A 150 -8.28 3.40 9.90
N THR A 151 -8.22 2.26 10.54
CA THR A 151 -8.87 1.02 10.12
C THR A 151 -9.69 0.45 11.28
N VAL A 152 -10.47 -0.59 11.03
CA VAL A 152 -11.25 -1.27 12.08
C VAL A 152 -10.34 -1.87 13.17
N THR A 153 -9.11 -2.26 12.79
CA THR A 153 -8.16 -2.96 13.67
C THR A 153 -7.01 -2.07 14.15
N GLY A 154 -7.04 -0.76 13.87
CA GLY A 154 -6.01 0.19 14.29
C GLY A 154 -5.71 1.21 13.20
N TYR A 155 -4.47 1.22 12.72
CA TYR A 155 -4.01 2.13 11.68
C TYR A 155 -3.22 1.36 10.61
N VAL A 156 -3.15 1.95 9.42
CA VAL A 156 -2.27 1.50 8.35
C VAL A 156 -1.43 2.66 7.85
N LYS A 157 -0.16 2.41 7.52
CA LYS A 157 0.73 3.39 6.90
C LYS A 157 0.41 3.50 5.40
N VAL A 158 0.11 4.69 4.92
CA VAL A 158 -0.25 4.99 3.52
C VAL A 158 0.63 6.12 3.01
N SER A 159 1.03 6.10 1.74
CA SER A 159 1.66 7.25 1.10
C SER A 159 0.70 8.43 1.07
N LYS A 160 1.17 9.65 1.35
CA LYS A 160 0.36 10.87 1.15
C LYS A 160 -0.03 11.06 -0.33
N PRO A 161 -1.08 11.83 -0.66
CA PRO A 161 -1.57 12.03 -2.02
C PRO A 161 -0.46 12.35 -3.05
N ALA A 162 0.44 13.30 -2.77
CA ALA A 162 1.50 13.66 -3.71
C ALA A 162 2.48 12.49 -3.97
N LEU A 163 2.88 11.77 -2.92
CA LEU A 163 3.72 10.58 -3.07
C LEU A 163 2.97 9.45 -3.80
N THR A 164 1.68 9.28 -3.54
CA THR A 164 0.82 8.30 -4.22
C THR A 164 0.78 8.58 -5.72
N ALA A 165 0.57 9.83 -6.14
CA ALA A 165 0.59 10.24 -7.55
C ALA A 165 1.94 9.92 -8.22
N ILE A 166 3.04 10.23 -7.56
CA ILE A 166 4.40 9.93 -8.06
C ILE A 166 4.66 8.42 -8.14
N ASP A 167 4.19 7.63 -7.18
CA ASP A 167 4.27 6.17 -7.22
C ASP A 167 3.43 5.58 -8.37
N LEU A 168 2.24 6.11 -8.66
CA LEU A 168 1.41 5.69 -9.80
C LEU A 168 2.17 5.87 -11.13
N ILE A 169 2.90 6.99 -11.29
CA ILE A 169 3.76 7.23 -12.46
C ILE A 169 4.94 6.28 -12.51
N GLN A 170 5.70 6.16 -11.42
CA GLN A 170 6.91 5.33 -11.38
C GLN A 170 6.60 3.85 -11.63
N PHE A 171 5.47 3.38 -11.13
CA PHE A 171 5.05 1.99 -11.20
C PHE A 171 3.84 1.78 -12.12
N GLN A 172 3.63 2.65 -13.11
CA GLN A 172 2.49 2.60 -14.05
C GLN A 172 2.26 1.22 -14.69
N ARG A 173 3.34 0.47 -14.97
CA ARG A 173 3.26 -0.90 -15.52
C ARG A 173 2.56 -1.89 -14.57
N ARG A 174 2.56 -1.63 -13.26
CA ARG A 174 1.92 -2.48 -12.24
C ARG A 174 0.43 -2.20 -12.07
N ILE A 175 -0.06 -1.08 -12.61
CA ILE A 175 -1.45 -0.62 -12.44
C ILE A 175 -2.24 -0.59 -13.75
N GLY A 176 -1.61 -0.93 -14.88
CA GLY A 176 -2.30 -1.05 -16.18
C GLY A 176 -1.82 -0.06 -17.25
N GLY A 177 -0.88 0.83 -16.94
CA GLY A 177 -0.32 1.75 -17.92
C GLY A 177 -0.38 3.21 -17.47
N MET A 178 0.10 4.09 -18.35
CA MET A 178 0.07 5.54 -18.12
C MET A 178 -1.35 6.12 -18.13
N ASN A 179 -2.24 5.67 -19.03
CA ASN A 179 -3.62 6.18 -19.08
C ASN A 179 -4.35 5.90 -17.76
N ARG A 180 -4.25 4.65 -17.24
CA ARG A 180 -4.81 4.32 -15.94
C ARG A 180 -4.15 5.07 -14.78
N ALA A 181 -2.88 5.44 -14.89
CA ALA A 181 -2.25 6.33 -13.93
C ALA A 181 -2.88 7.73 -13.99
N ALA A 182 -3.08 8.26 -15.20
CA ALA A 182 -3.69 9.57 -15.42
C ALA A 182 -5.13 9.65 -14.90
N THR A 183 -6.00 8.67 -15.22
CA THR A 183 -7.39 8.64 -14.69
C THR A 183 -7.42 8.70 -13.16
N VAL A 184 -6.55 7.93 -12.49
CA VAL A 184 -6.50 7.92 -11.02
C VAL A 184 -5.87 9.19 -10.46
N ILE A 185 -4.91 9.79 -11.18
CA ILE A 185 -4.29 11.06 -10.78
C ILE A 185 -5.27 12.22 -10.92
N GLU A 186 -6.13 12.21 -11.93
CA GLU A 186 -7.17 13.23 -12.13
C GLU A 186 -8.11 13.30 -10.92
N GLU A 187 -8.60 12.16 -10.43
CA GLU A 187 -9.40 12.10 -9.19
C GLU A 187 -8.57 12.38 -7.92
N LEU A 188 -7.28 12.02 -7.91
CA LEU A 188 -6.42 12.18 -6.74
C LEU A 188 -5.94 13.61 -6.57
N ALA A 189 -5.88 14.40 -7.64
CA ALA A 189 -5.40 15.77 -7.63
C ALA A 189 -6.18 16.65 -6.66
N GLU A 190 -7.48 16.43 -6.48
CA GLU A 190 -8.32 17.15 -5.51
C GLU A 190 -7.86 16.97 -4.05
N GLU A 191 -7.20 15.86 -3.75
CA GLU A 191 -6.68 15.56 -2.40
C GLU A 191 -5.22 16.00 -2.22
N ILE A 192 -4.52 16.37 -3.30
CA ILE A 192 -3.13 16.82 -3.24
C ILE A 192 -3.10 18.28 -2.81
N LYS A 193 -2.33 18.55 -1.75
CA LYS A 193 -2.04 19.93 -1.33
C LYS A 193 -0.70 20.40 -1.91
N PRO A 194 -0.59 21.64 -2.42
CA PRO A 194 0.67 22.19 -2.92
C PRO A 194 1.85 22.03 -1.95
N GLU A 195 1.62 22.12 -0.64
CA GLU A 195 2.65 22.00 0.39
C GLU A 195 3.21 20.58 0.53
N GLU A 196 2.54 19.57 -0.01
CA GLU A 196 3.09 18.21 -0.07
C GLU A 196 4.27 18.08 -1.02
N PHE A 197 4.46 19.02 -1.95
CA PHE A 197 5.65 19.12 -2.79
C PHE A 197 6.84 19.73 -2.01
N ASP A 198 7.19 19.12 -0.88
CA ASP A 198 8.27 19.58 0.00
C ASP A 198 9.65 19.04 -0.42
N GLU A 199 10.71 19.55 0.23
CA GLU A 199 12.09 19.12 -0.03
C GLU A 199 12.31 17.63 0.22
N ASN A 200 11.56 17.04 1.17
CA ASN A 200 11.64 15.60 1.46
C ASN A 200 11.15 14.78 0.27
N LEU A 201 10.03 15.17 -0.34
CA LEU A 201 9.47 14.52 -1.51
C LEU A 201 10.43 14.66 -2.71
N ILE A 202 10.85 15.89 -3.02
CA ILE A 202 11.74 16.19 -4.15
C ILE A 202 13.11 15.52 -3.98
N GLY A 203 13.59 15.42 -2.74
CA GLY A 203 14.82 14.72 -2.37
C GLY A 203 14.73 13.21 -2.51
N TYR A 204 13.58 12.62 -2.17
CA TYR A 204 13.37 11.17 -2.15
C TYR A 204 13.12 10.56 -3.54
N VAL A 205 12.34 11.25 -4.39
CA VAL A 205 11.83 10.67 -5.65
C VAL A 205 12.70 11.04 -6.86
N PRO A 206 12.71 10.22 -7.94
CA PRO A 206 13.45 10.54 -9.14
C PRO A 206 12.90 11.77 -9.88
N MET A 207 13.79 12.64 -10.35
CA MET A 207 13.43 13.85 -11.13
C MET A 207 12.53 13.53 -12.33
N THR A 208 12.78 12.41 -13.01
CA THR A 208 11.99 11.97 -14.16
C THR A 208 10.55 11.58 -13.82
N ALA A 209 10.25 11.25 -12.56
CA ALA A 209 8.89 10.99 -12.11
C ALA A 209 8.15 12.31 -11.82
N LEU A 210 8.83 13.27 -11.19
CA LEU A 210 8.33 14.63 -10.96
C LEU A 210 7.98 15.32 -12.28
N GLN A 211 8.88 15.26 -13.28
CA GLN A 211 8.63 15.85 -14.60
C GLN A 211 7.37 15.28 -15.28
N ARG A 212 7.17 13.96 -15.18
CA ARG A 212 5.99 13.31 -15.75
C ARG A 212 4.71 13.67 -15.00
N LEU A 213 4.76 13.73 -13.67
CA LEU A 213 3.61 14.14 -12.87
C LEU A 213 3.23 15.58 -13.17
N GLY A 214 4.19 16.51 -13.15
CA GLY A 214 3.96 17.92 -13.43
C GLY A 214 3.36 18.17 -14.81
N PHE A 215 3.91 17.51 -15.84
CA PHE A 215 3.34 17.56 -17.19
C PHE A 215 1.91 17.00 -17.24
N LEU A 216 1.61 15.93 -16.51
CA LEU A 216 0.27 15.35 -16.47
C LEU A 216 -0.72 16.24 -15.71
N LEU A 217 -0.34 16.85 -14.59
CA LEU A 217 -1.19 17.78 -13.86
C LEU A 217 -1.57 18.97 -14.75
N GLU A 218 -0.60 19.54 -15.47
CA GLU A 218 -0.85 20.63 -16.43
C GLU A 218 -1.74 20.20 -17.59
N LEU A 219 -1.53 18.99 -18.13
CA LEU A 219 -2.38 18.44 -19.19
C LEU A 219 -3.83 18.19 -18.72
N LEU A 220 -4.02 17.86 -17.44
CA LEU A 220 -5.32 17.58 -16.83
C LEU A 220 -5.99 18.85 -16.26
N GLY A 221 -5.39 20.04 -16.41
CA GLY A 221 -5.97 21.31 -15.94
C GLY A 221 -5.80 21.58 -14.44
N PHE A 222 -4.79 20.99 -13.80
CA PHE A 222 -4.40 21.28 -12.42
C PHE A 222 -3.17 22.20 -12.38
N GLU A 223 -3.28 23.41 -12.94
CA GLU A 223 -2.14 24.32 -13.08
C GLU A 223 -1.51 24.69 -11.73
N GLU A 224 -2.30 24.93 -10.68
CA GLU A 224 -1.78 25.29 -9.36
C GLU A 224 -0.83 24.22 -8.80
N LEU A 225 -1.20 22.94 -8.91
CA LEU A 225 -0.36 21.84 -8.47
C LEU A 225 0.87 21.67 -9.36
N ALA A 226 0.71 21.86 -10.68
CA ALA A 226 1.83 21.80 -11.61
C ALA A 226 2.84 22.91 -11.31
N ASP A 227 2.39 24.14 -11.05
CA ASP A 227 3.21 25.30 -10.72
C ASP A 227 3.96 25.09 -9.40
N ALA A 228 3.26 24.67 -8.35
CA ALA A 228 3.87 24.38 -7.05
C ALA A 228 4.96 23.30 -7.16
N LEU A 229 4.70 22.23 -7.92
CA LEU A 229 5.70 21.20 -8.19
C LEU A 229 6.88 21.72 -9.00
N TYR A 230 6.63 22.57 -9.99
CA TYR A 230 7.65 23.13 -10.88
C TYR A 230 8.62 24.03 -10.10
N GLU A 231 8.10 24.94 -9.27
CA GLU A 231 8.90 25.81 -8.42
C GLU A 231 9.82 25.01 -7.49
N LYS A 232 9.27 23.98 -6.83
CA LYS A 232 10.04 23.11 -5.92
C LYS A 232 11.11 22.30 -6.65
N CYS A 233 10.84 21.89 -7.89
CA CYS A 233 11.85 21.29 -8.74
C CYS A 233 13.00 22.26 -9.07
N LEU A 234 12.70 23.52 -9.42
CA LEU A 234 13.72 24.52 -9.72
C LEU A 234 14.59 24.84 -8.50
N LEU A 235 13.96 25.02 -7.33
CA LEU A 235 14.65 25.30 -6.07
C LEU A 235 15.60 24.17 -5.65
N SER A 236 15.32 22.93 -6.05
CA SER A 236 16.21 21.79 -5.76
C SER A 236 17.55 21.83 -6.49
N GLY A 237 17.71 22.71 -7.49
CA GLY A 237 18.91 22.81 -8.33
C GLY A 237 19.12 21.60 -9.26
N LYS A 238 18.19 20.65 -9.29
CA LYS A 238 18.26 19.47 -10.17
C LYS A 238 17.89 19.84 -11.60
N ARG A 239 18.68 19.34 -12.55
CA ARG A 239 18.41 19.54 -13.98
C ARG A 239 17.19 18.73 -14.44
N LEU A 240 16.32 19.37 -15.21
CA LEU A 240 15.25 18.69 -15.96
C LEU A 240 15.82 17.99 -17.20
N PHE A 241 15.36 16.76 -17.45
CA PHE A 241 15.84 15.94 -18.58
C PHE A 241 14.83 15.88 -19.71
N LYS A 242 15.28 15.85 -20.97
CA LYS A 242 14.39 15.56 -22.12
C LYS A 242 14.01 14.07 -22.08
N ILE A 243 12.77 13.76 -21.69
CA ILE A 243 12.32 12.36 -21.46
C ILE A 243 10.92 12.11 -22.02
N PRO A 244 10.59 10.87 -22.44
CA PRO A 244 9.24 10.52 -22.88
C PRO A 244 8.26 10.46 -21.72
N LEU A 245 7.02 10.87 -22.01
CA LEU A 245 5.87 10.71 -21.12
C LEU A 245 5.70 9.22 -20.76
N LYS A 246 5.50 8.34 -21.77
CA LYS A 246 5.47 6.88 -21.57
C LYS A 246 6.85 6.25 -21.82
N PRO A 247 7.51 5.68 -20.79
CA PRO A 247 8.79 5.01 -20.97
C PRO A 247 8.70 3.80 -21.91
N GLY A 248 9.65 3.71 -22.85
CA GLY A 248 9.80 2.56 -23.75
C GLY A 248 8.97 2.59 -25.04
N LYS A 249 8.19 3.65 -25.29
CA LYS A 249 7.54 3.90 -26.59
C LYS A 249 8.35 4.95 -27.38
N LYS A 250 8.55 4.73 -28.68
CA LYS A 250 9.28 5.67 -29.55
C LYS A 250 8.58 7.04 -29.55
N SER A 251 9.38 8.10 -29.52
CA SER A 251 8.93 9.47 -29.71
C SER A 251 9.17 9.83 -31.17
N ASN A 252 8.11 9.89 -31.98
CA ASN A 252 8.23 10.18 -33.40
C ASN A 252 8.32 11.70 -33.63
N GLY A 253 9.45 12.30 -33.26
CA GLY A 253 9.75 13.70 -33.60
C GLY A 253 8.95 14.76 -32.85
N SER A 254 8.23 14.43 -31.78
CA SER A 254 7.64 15.45 -30.90
C SER A 254 8.76 16.25 -30.23
N ASP A 255 8.77 17.57 -30.38
CA ASP A 255 9.65 18.42 -29.59
C ASP A 255 9.11 18.60 -28.17
N ALA A 256 10.01 18.59 -27.20
CA ALA A 256 9.68 18.76 -25.79
C ALA A 256 9.56 20.25 -25.42
N ASN A 257 8.82 21.04 -26.21
CA ASN A 257 8.71 22.50 -26.04
C ASN A 257 7.86 22.95 -24.83
N ASN A 258 7.62 22.05 -23.86
CA ASN A 258 6.99 22.38 -22.59
C ASN A 258 8.05 22.58 -21.49
N ARG A 259 7.69 23.33 -20.45
CA ARG A 259 8.56 23.63 -19.30
C ARG A 259 9.09 22.38 -18.59
N TRP A 260 8.40 21.24 -18.72
CA TRP A 260 8.78 19.96 -18.12
C TRP A 260 9.79 19.16 -18.94
N ASN A 261 10.19 19.61 -20.14
CA ASN A 261 11.04 18.85 -21.07
C ASN A 261 10.49 17.43 -21.36
N ILE A 262 9.16 17.26 -21.39
CA ILE A 262 8.51 15.98 -21.65
C ILE A 262 8.19 15.82 -23.13
N LEU A 263 8.60 14.69 -23.71
CA LEU A 263 8.19 14.26 -25.04
C LEU A 263 6.84 13.55 -24.95
N GLN A 264 5.78 14.19 -25.41
CA GLN A 264 4.45 13.58 -25.48
C GLN A 264 4.44 12.53 -26.61
N ASN A 265 4.68 11.27 -26.23
CA ASN A 265 4.75 10.12 -27.14
C ASN A 265 3.50 9.20 -27.08
N ILE A 266 2.49 9.64 -26.31
CA ILE A 266 1.15 9.06 -26.23
C ILE A 266 0.14 10.20 -26.07
N THR A 267 -1.07 9.97 -26.56
CA THR A 267 -2.25 10.73 -26.12
C THR A 267 -2.68 10.16 -24.77
N ILE A 268 -2.98 11.04 -23.81
CA ILE A 268 -3.59 10.66 -22.55
C ILE A 268 -5.10 10.72 -22.75
N GLU A 269 -5.75 9.62 -22.45
CA GLU A 269 -7.21 9.48 -22.41
C GLU A 269 -7.52 9.06 -20.98
N THR A 270 -8.34 9.84 -20.31
CA THR A 270 -8.87 9.50 -18.99
C THR A 270 -10.28 8.93 -19.16
N ASP A 271 -10.63 7.99 -18.28
CA ASP A 271 -11.90 7.26 -18.36
C ASP A 271 -13.01 7.95 -17.54
N LEU A 272 -12.85 9.24 -17.26
CA LEU A 272 -13.81 10.07 -16.52
C LEU A 272 -14.91 10.62 -17.43
#